data_AF-A0A662ZVB4-F1
#
_entry.id   AF-A0A662ZVB4-F1
#
_cell.length_a   1.000
_cell.length_b   1.000
_cell.length_c   1.000
_cell.angle_alpha   90.00
_cell.angle_beta   90.00
_cell.angle_gamma   90.00
#
_symmetry.space_group_name_H-M   'P 1'
#
loop_
_entity.id
_entity.type
_entity.pdbx_description
1 polymer ?
#
loop_
_entity_poly.entity_id
_entity_poly.type
_entity_poly.pdbx_seq_one_letter_code
_entity_poly.pdbx_strand_id
1 'polypeptide(L)'
;MRSTFKLLFYINRQKTKKNGRCPIMGRVTIDGKMTQYTTGLEIEPDLWNPETGRAMSGGKRLENLPPEAKDEVRKLNIHLDGLEEKAKKAYNEKVEEIGYVSAELIKNVLTGKAQTKETLLALFDEHNEEYARRVDTDRTHHSYVRYLTGRKHLANFLQYKYGIEDIPLRQLDMQLIEDFKFYLSTVLRLKTVSLNDYLIFLHKIARRAVKQRTIKRDPFAGYKLESVPVNHRYLTGEQFAKLTGVELPTYRLCHARDLFVFSTFTGLGRADLANLTSENIVTEPDGSRWIHIERQKTKAECHIKLLDIPSRIIDKYKGEGKDGKLFFVPATSSLCRSLKMIEEQCKLGCHLTFYMARHSFATLICLGNGVPIETISRMMGHSSIRTTQIYAEITNQKVNRDLLRLADTTKNQYSLPDDKMTPRVYQCGRYNGWKEEEDKDDNRTSGKAM
;
A
#
# COMPACT_ATOMS: atom_id res chain seq x y z
N MET A 1 -15.79 3.62 36.94
CA MET A 1 -17.05 4.29 36.53
C MET A 1 -18.00 3.22 36.03
N ARG A 2 -19.22 3.09 36.57
CA ARG A 2 -20.24 2.19 35.99
C ARG A 2 -20.75 2.83 34.69
N SER A 3 -20.51 2.21 33.54
CA SER A 3 -21.11 2.64 32.27
C SER A 3 -22.63 2.70 32.39
N THR A 4 -23.24 3.72 31.80
CA THR A 4 -24.68 3.96 31.89
C THR A 4 -25.39 3.27 30.73
N PHE A 5 -25.87 2.04 30.95
CA PHE A 5 -26.69 1.31 29.98
C PHE A 5 -28.18 1.62 30.16
N LYS A 6 -28.84 2.10 29.11
CA LYS A 6 -30.30 2.30 29.07
C LYS A 6 -30.88 1.83 27.75
N LEU A 7 -31.84 0.93 27.81
CA LEU A 7 -32.69 0.53 26.67
C LEU A 7 -34.07 1.16 26.82
N LEU A 8 -34.60 1.73 25.75
CA LEU A 8 -35.94 2.34 25.73
C LEU A 8 -36.66 1.95 24.45
N PHE A 9 -37.92 1.54 24.58
CA PHE A 9 -38.82 1.32 23.44
C PHE A 9 -39.76 2.52 23.30
N TYR A 10 -40.06 2.90 22.07
CA TYR A 10 -40.99 3.99 21.77
C TYR A 10 -41.63 3.79 20.39
N ILE A 11 -42.84 4.31 20.20
CA ILE A 11 -43.51 4.30 18.89
C ILE A 11 -43.11 5.50 18.05
N ASN A 12 -42.88 5.30 16.75
CA ASN A 12 -42.65 6.41 15.82
C ASN A 12 -43.96 6.89 15.19
N ARG A 13 -44.59 7.90 15.80
CA ARG A 13 -45.85 8.50 15.34
C ARG A 13 -45.75 9.25 14.00
N GLN A 14 -44.55 9.52 13.51
CA GLN A 14 -44.34 10.15 12.19
C GLN A 14 -44.36 9.11 11.05
N LYS A 15 -44.31 7.82 11.37
CA LYS A 15 -44.31 6.71 10.39
C LYS A 15 -45.53 5.81 10.55
N THR A 16 -46.71 6.39 10.66
CA THR A 16 -47.98 5.66 10.71
C THR A 16 -48.21 4.94 9.38
N LYS A 17 -48.44 3.63 9.42
CA LYS A 17 -48.74 2.85 8.22
C LYS A 17 -50.19 3.04 7.79
N LYS A 18 -50.53 2.63 6.55
CA LYS A 18 -51.90 2.70 5.99
C LYS A 18 -52.95 1.98 6.85
N ASN A 19 -52.53 1.05 7.71
CA ASN A 19 -53.36 0.32 8.67
C ASN A 19 -53.57 1.05 10.01
N GLY A 20 -53.10 2.29 10.17
CA GLY A 20 -53.23 3.08 11.40
C GLY A 20 -52.28 2.68 12.54
N ARG A 21 -51.46 1.64 12.37
CA ARG A 21 -50.49 1.19 13.38
C ARG A 21 -49.16 1.93 13.24
N CYS A 22 -48.47 2.10 14.37
CA CYS A 22 -47.16 2.73 14.45
C CYS A 22 -46.06 1.68 14.72
N PRO A 23 -44.90 1.78 14.06
CA PRO A 23 -43.78 0.90 14.32
C PRO A 23 -43.15 1.20 15.68
N ILE A 24 -42.80 0.14 16.40
CA ILE A 24 -42.08 0.20 17.67
C ILE A 24 -40.58 0.22 17.38
N MET A 25 -39.91 1.23 17.90
CA MET A 25 -38.48 1.46 17.78
C MET A 25 -37.79 1.15 19.11
N GLY A 26 -36.59 0.57 19.04
CA GLY A 26 -35.69 0.43 20.18
C GLY A 26 -34.59 1.48 20.14
N ARG A 27 -34.25 2.03 21.31
CA ARG A 27 -33.14 2.97 21.51
C ARG A 27 -32.19 2.43 22.57
N VAL A 28 -30.94 2.20 22.19
CA VAL A 28 -29.86 1.84 23.12
C VAL A 28 -29.04 3.08 23.41
N THR A 29 -28.81 3.38 24.68
CA THR A 29 -27.92 4.46 25.13
C THR A 29 -26.82 3.85 26.01
N ILE A 30 -25.57 4.11 25.65
CA ILE A 30 -24.39 3.75 26.45
C ILE A 30 -23.46 4.97 26.51
N ASP A 31 -23.14 5.43 27.71
CA ASP A 31 -22.20 6.53 27.98
C ASP A 31 -22.50 7.78 27.13
N GLY A 32 -23.78 8.17 27.10
CA GLY A 32 -24.30 9.32 26.36
C GLY A 32 -24.44 9.14 24.84
N LYS A 33 -23.94 8.03 24.27
CA LYS A 33 -24.10 7.71 22.84
C LYS A 33 -25.35 6.88 22.61
N MET A 34 -26.26 7.38 21.79
CA MET A 34 -27.52 6.73 21.45
C MET A 34 -27.50 6.11 20.05
N THR A 35 -28.09 4.93 19.92
CA THR A 35 -28.36 4.28 18.62
C THR A 35 -29.80 3.77 18.59
N GLN A 36 -30.44 3.85 17.43
CA GLN A 36 -31.83 3.46 17.23
C GLN A 36 -31.92 2.30 16.24
N TYR A 37 -32.91 1.42 16.45
CA TYR A 37 -33.21 0.31 15.56
C TYR A 37 -34.71 0.02 15.52
N THR A 38 -35.17 -0.62 14.44
CA THR A 38 -36.56 -1.09 14.34
C THR A 38 -36.67 -2.45 15.01
N THR A 39 -37.71 -2.66 15.81
CA THR A 39 -38.01 -3.97 16.41
C THR A 39 -38.73 -4.90 15.44
N GLY A 40 -39.28 -4.36 14.34
CA GLY A 40 -40.17 -5.08 13.43
C GLY A 40 -41.61 -5.23 13.93
N LEU A 41 -41.91 -4.75 15.15
CA LEU A 41 -43.23 -4.80 15.76
C LEU A 41 -44.03 -3.50 15.55
N GLU A 42 -45.35 -3.61 15.62
CA GLU A 42 -46.29 -2.51 15.41
C GLU A 42 -47.43 -2.53 16.41
N ILE A 43 -47.87 -1.36 16.84
CA ILE A 43 -48.98 -1.20 17.77
C ILE A 43 -49.82 0.03 17.42
N GLU A 44 -51.10 0.00 17.76
CA GLU A 44 -51.95 1.18 17.74
C GLU A 44 -51.42 2.25 18.72
N PRO A 45 -51.34 3.53 18.32
CA PRO A 45 -50.76 4.59 19.16
C PRO A 45 -51.43 4.74 20.52
N ASP A 46 -52.72 4.44 20.59
CA ASP A 46 -53.55 4.58 21.77
C ASP A 46 -53.41 3.39 22.74
N LEU A 47 -52.82 2.28 22.29
CA LEU A 47 -52.54 1.09 23.09
C LEU A 47 -51.11 1.11 23.67
N TRP A 48 -50.35 2.18 23.43
CA TRP A 48 -48.98 2.34 23.90
C TRP A 48 -48.89 3.22 25.14
N ASN A 49 -48.16 2.78 26.16
CA ASN A 49 -47.82 3.58 27.33
C ASN A 49 -46.42 4.21 27.13
N PRO A 50 -46.31 5.55 26.97
CA PRO A 50 -45.03 6.23 26.76
C PRO A 50 -44.09 6.19 27.97
N GLU A 51 -44.62 6.14 29.19
CA GLU A 51 -43.82 6.18 30.43
C GLU A 51 -43.09 4.87 30.67
N THR A 52 -43.80 3.75 30.46
CA THR A 52 -43.25 2.41 30.67
C THR A 52 -42.53 1.87 29.42
N GLY A 53 -42.77 2.47 28.25
CA GLY A 53 -42.24 1.96 26.99
C GLY A 53 -42.78 0.55 26.67
N ARG A 54 -44.04 0.30 27.02
CA ARG A 54 -44.75 -0.97 26.84
C ARG A 54 -46.16 -0.75 26.33
N ALA A 55 -46.77 -1.80 25.79
CA ALA A 55 -48.20 -1.80 25.52
C ALA A 55 -48.99 -1.80 26.83
N MET A 56 -50.13 -1.10 26.85
CA MET A 56 -50.96 -0.97 28.05
C MET A 56 -51.39 -2.35 28.59
N SER A 57 -51.19 -2.56 29.90
CA SER A 57 -51.58 -3.79 30.62
C SER A 57 -52.94 -3.70 31.31
N GLY A 58 -53.59 -2.53 31.30
CA GLY A 58 -54.91 -2.28 31.87
C GLY A 58 -55.51 -0.95 31.41
N GLY A 59 -56.82 -0.74 31.66
CA GLY A 59 -57.57 0.47 31.33
C GLY A 59 -58.83 0.20 30.50
N LYS A 60 -59.84 1.08 30.60
CA LYS A 60 -61.17 0.94 29.97
C LYS A 60 -61.13 0.54 28.49
N ARG A 61 -60.14 1.05 27.74
CA ARG A 61 -59.99 0.77 26.31
C ARG A 61 -59.43 -0.62 26.03
N LEU A 62 -58.51 -1.13 26.85
CA LEU A 62 -58.00 -2.50 26.76
C LEU A 62 -59.09 -3.50 27.16
N GLU A 63 -59.89 -3.18 28.17
CA GLU A 63 -61.01 -4.02 28.65
C GLU A 63 -62.09 -4.23 27.58
N ASN A 64 -62.33 -3.22 26.75
CA ASN A 64 -63.30 -3.25 25.64
C ASN A 64 -62.77 -3.92 24.35
N LEU A 65 -61.51 -4.36 24.30
CA LEU A 65 -60.95 -5.03 23.13
C LEU A 65 -61.36 -6.50 23.04
N PRO A 66 -61.45 -7.07 21.82
CA PRO A 66 -61.62 -8.50 21.60
C PRO A 66 -60.53 -9.32 22.31
N PRO A 67 -60.82 -10.57 22.71
CA PRO A 67 -59.83 -11.46 23.34
C PRO A 67 -58.54 -11.61 22.53
N GLU A 68 -58.65 -11.66 21.20
CA GLU A 68 -57.54 -11.77 20.26
C GLU A 68 -56.60 -10.56 20.31
N ALA A 69 -57.17 -9.34 20.36
CA ALA A 69 -56.39 -8.10 20.45
C ALA A 69 -55.72 -7.93 21.83
N LYS A 70 -56.34 -8.44 22.90
CA LYS A 70 -55.72 -8.51 24.24
C LYS A 70 -54.53 -9.47 24.25
N ASP A 71 -54.64 -10.59 23.55
CA ASP A 71 -53.55 -11.57 23.41
C ASP A 71 -52.40 -11.03 22.55
N GLU A 72 -52.68 -10.27 21.48
CA GLU A 72 -51.65 -9.54 20.72
C GLU A 72 -50.83 -8.59 21.60
N VAL A 73 -51.51 -7.79 22.45
CA VAL A 73 -50.86 -6.85 23.37
C VAL A 73 -49.97 -7.57 24.39
N ARG A 74 -50.43 -8.70 24.93
CA ARG A 74 -49.62 -9.53 25.85
C ARG A 74 -48.39 -10.13 25.17
N LYS A 75 -48.58 -10.75 24.00
CA LYS A 75 -47.48 -11.31 23.19
C LYS A 75 -46.44 -10.26 22.81
N LEU A 76 -46.89 -9.04 22.51
CA LEU A 76 -46.02 -7.93 22.19
C LEU A 76 -45.13 -7.56 23.38
N ASN A 77 -45.69 -7.43 24.59
CA ASN A 77 -44.90 -7.14 25.79
C ASN A 77 -43.89 -8.25 26.10
N ILE A 78 -44.27 -9.53 25.99
CA ILE A 78 -43.35 -10.67 26.14
C ILE A 78 -42.18 -10.56 25.17
N HIS A 79 -42.43 -10.18 23.91
CA HIS A 79 -41.37 -10.02 22.92
C HIS A 79 -40.42 -8.85 23.26
N LEU A 80 -40.97 -7.72 23.72
CA LEU A 80 -40.17 -6.56 24.16
C LEU A 80 -39.32 -6.90 25.39
N ASP A 81 -39.86 -7.67 26.34
CA ASP A 81 -39.14 -8.14 27.52
C ASP A 81 -37.99 -9.08 27.14
N GLY A 82 -38.23 -10.00 26.19
CA GLY A 82 -37.18 -10.87 25.65
C GLY A 82 -36.06 -10.10 24.93
N LEU A 83 -36.40 -9.02 24.19
CA LEU A 83 -35.40 -8.13 23.59
C LEU A 83 -34.59 -7.37 24.66
N GLU A 84 -35.23 -6.94 25.75
CA GLU A 84 -34.56 -6.29 26.86
C GLU A 84 -33.60 -7.23 27.60
N GLU A 85 -34.03 -8.46 27.88
CA GLU A 85 -33.21 -9.49 28.51
C GLU A 85 -32.00 -9.84 27.64
N LYS A 86 -32.20 -10.04 26.34
CA LYS A 86 -31.11 -10.28 25.38
C LYS A 86 -30.12 -9.12 25.35
N ALA A 87 -30.59 -7.88 25.44
CA ALA A 87 -29.74 -6.69 25.48
C ALA A 87 -28.91 -6.63 26.76
N LYS A 88 -29.52 -6.91 27.92
CA LYS A 88 -28.85 -6.94 29.23
C LYS A 88 -27.79 -8.03 29.29
N LYS A 89 -28.11 -9.24 28.80
CA LYS A 89 -27.17 -10.37 28.73
C LYS A 89 -25.96 -10.02 27.86
N ALA A 90 -26.19 -9.50 26.66
CA ALA A 90 -25.13 -9.09 25.76
C ALA A 90 -24.26 -7.95 26.32
N TYR A 91 -24.86 -7.03 27.09
CA TYR A 91 -24.11 -5.98 27.79
C TYR A 91 -23.20 -6.58 28.86
N ASN A 92 -23.72 -7.43 29.74
CA ASN A 92 -22.92 -8.03 30.82
C ASN A 92 -21.77 -8.89 30.29
N GLU A 93 -22.04 -9.79 29.34
CA GLU A 93 -21.01 -10.66 28.72
C GLU A 93 -19.88 -9.82 28.09
N LYS A 94 -20.22 -8.72 27.41
CA LYS A 94 -19.22 -7.89 26.72
C LYS A 94 -18.46 -6.94 27.64
N VAL A 95 -19.07 -6.50 28.74
CA VAL A 95 -18.35 -5.80 29.81
C VAL A 95 -17.31 -6.71 30.44
N GLU A 96 -17.65 -7.99 30.70
CA GLU A 96 -16.74 -8.97 31.28
C GLU A 96 -15.60 -9.38 30.33
N GLU A 97 -15.90 -9.58 29.04
CA GLU A 97 -14.94 -10.07 28.05
C GLU A 97 -13.97 -8.99 27.55
N ILE A 98 -14.45 -7.76 27.30
CA ILE A 98 -13.70 -6.73 26.55
C ILE A 98 -13.52 -5.43 27.36
N GLY A 99 -14.18 -5.30 28.51
CA GLY A 99 -14.11 -4.10 29.36
C GLY A 99 -14.76 -2.84 28.75
N TYR A 100 -15.36 -2.93 27.56
CA TYR A 100 -15.99 -1.82 26.86
C TYR A 100 -17.16 -2.31 25.98
N VAL A 101 -18.29 -1.59 26.03
CA VAL A 101 -19.48 -1.90 25.24
C VAL A 101 -19.98 -0.67 24.51
N SER A 102 -20.24 -0.80 23.20
CA SER A 102 -20.80 0.27 22.38
C SER A 102 -22.31 0.08 22.17
N ALA A 103 -23.08 1.18 22.05
CA ALA A 103 -24.52 1.08 21.79
C ALA A 103 -24.83 0.36 20.45
N GLU A 104 -23.94 0.47 19.46
CA GLU A 104 -24.06 -0.21 18.17
C GLU A 104 -23.83 -1.74 18.31
N LEU A 105 -22.99 -2.19 19.24
CA LEU A 105 -22.76 -3.61 19.53
C LEU A 105 -24.04 -4.28 20.00
N ILE A 106 -24.71 -3.69 20.99
CA ILE A 106 -25.98 -4.19 21.52
C ILE A 106 -27.05 -4.17 20.42
N LYS A 107 -27.10 -3.12 19.61
CA LYS A 107 -28.00 -3.04 18.45
C LYS A 107 -27.74 -4.16 17.43
N ASN A 108 -26.48 -4.48 17.12
CA ASN A 108 -26.15 -5.56 16.16
C ASN A 108 -26.56 -6.93 16.70
N VAL A 109 -26.36 -7.19 17.99
CA VAL A 109 -26.83 -8.42 18.66
C VAL A 109 -28.36 -8.52 18.63
N LEU A 110 -29.06 -7.42 18.87
CA LEU A 110 -30.52 -7.39 18.86
C LEU A 110 -31.10 -7.53 17.44
N THR A 111 -30.46 -6.95 16.44
CA THR A 111 -30.91 -6.98 15.04
C THR A 111 -30.40 -8.18 14.24
N GLY A 112 -29.57 -9.06 14.84
CA GLY A 112 -29.00 -10.23 14.18
C GLY A 112 -28.01 -9.89 13.05
N LYS A 113 -27.49 -8.65 13.01
CA LYS A 113 -26.48 -8.24 12.04
C LYS A 113 -25.10 -8.74 12.48
N ALA A 114 -24.29 -9.19 11.52
CA ALA A 114 -22.93 -9.66 11.77
C ALA A 114 -22.16 -8.64 12.64
N GLN A 115 -21.57 -9.13 13.74
CA GLN A 115 -20.78 -8.28 14.64
C GLN A 115 -19.55 -7.75 13.90
N THR A 116 -19.45 -6.43 13.76
CA THR A 116 -18.20 -5.79 13.34
C THR A 116 -17.15 -5.99 14.42
N LYS A 117 -15.94 -6.41 14.05
CA LYS A 117 -14.82 -6.47 15.00
C LYS A 117 -14.50 -5.05 15.48
N GLU A 118 -14.53 -4.84 16.80
CA GLU A 118 -14.32 -3.51 17.40
C GLU A 118 -12.89 -3.31 17.92
N THR A 119 -12.06 -4.36 17.96
CA THR A 119 -10.66 -4.31 18.39
C THR A 119 -9.68 -4.50 17.23
N LEU A 120 -8.46 -4.02 17.42
CA LEU A 120 -7.45 -3.93 16.37
C LEU A 120 -6.96 -5.31 15.92
N LEU A 121 -6.56 -6.17 16.86
CA LEU A 121 -6.03 -7.49 16.50
C LEU A 121 -7.12 -8.39 15.94
N ALA A 122 -8.34 -8.33 16.47
CA ALA A 122 -9.46 -9.10 15.92
C ALA A 122 -9.80 -8.70 14.47
N LEU A 123 -9.75 -7.41 14.14
CA LEU A 123 -9.93 -6.95 12.75
C LEU A 123 -8.75 -7.34 11.85
N PHE A 124 -7.53 -7.40 12.40
CA PHE A 124 -6.36 -7.90 11.69
C PHE A 124 -6.51 -9.41 11.41
N ASP A 125 -6.96 -10.19 12.37
CA ASP A 125 -7.17 -11.64 12.21
C ASP A 125 -8.23 -11.94 11.15
N GLU A 126 -9.35 -11.21 11.15
CA GLU A 126 -10.36 -11.27 10.08
C GLU A 126 -9.73 -10.98 8.70
N HIS A 127 -8.87 -9.95 8.61
CA HIS A 127 -8.15 -9.66 7.37
C HIS A 127 -7.23 -10.81 6.94
N ASN A 128 -6.52 -11.42 7.88
CA ASN A 128 -5.58 -12.50 7.60
C ASN A 128 -6.30 -13.78 7.17
N GLU A 129 -7.43 -14.12 7.78
CA GLU A 129 -8.26 -15.26 7.38
C GLU A 129 -8.80 -15.11 5.95
N GLU A 130 -9.32 -13.93 5.61
CA GLU A 130 -9.76 -13.63 4.24
C GLU A 130 -8.61 -13.66 3.24
N TYR A 131 -7.43 -13.17 3.63
CA TYR A 131 -6.24 -13.21 2.79
C TYR A 131 -5.79 -14.65 2.56
N ALA A 132 -5.81 -15.49 3.58
CA ALA A 132 -5.44 -16.90 3.50
C ALA A 132 -6.30 -17.66 2.49
N ARG A 133 -7.63 -17.46 2.51
CA ARG A 133 -8.56 -18.08 1.55
C ARG A 133 -8.31 -17.68 0.09
N ARG A 134 -7.59 -16.58 -0.13
CA ARG A 134 -7.27 -16.03 -1.46
C ARG A 134 -5.86 -16.37 -1.93
N VAL A 135 -5.05 -17.00 -1.08
CA VAL A 135 -3.75 -17.53 -1.47
C VAL A 135 -3.97 -18.55 -2.59
N ASP A 136 -3.09 -18.53 -3.58
CA ASP A 136 -3.14 -19.37 -4.79
C ASP A 136 -4.30 -19.08 -5.75
N THR A 137 -5.26 -18.23 -5.36
CA THR A 137 -6.27 -17.66 -6.28
C THR A 137 -5.77 -16.35 -6.89
N ASP A 138 -5.65 -15.30 -6.06
CA ASP A 138 -5.24 -13.96 -6.51
C ASP A 138 -4.20 -13.31 -5.59
N ARG A 139 -3.75 -14.03 -4.56
CA ARG A 139 -2.78 -13.57 -3.57
C ARG A 139 -1.60 -14.52 -3.45
N THR A 140 -0.44 -13.94 -3.14
CA THR A 140 0.80 -14.71 -2.95
C THR A 140 0.93 -15.15 -1.50
N HIS A 141 1.32 -16.42 -1.28
CA HIS A 141 1.64 -16.93 0.05
C HIS A 141 2.68 -16.08 0.80
N HIS A 142 3.71 -15.58 0.11
CA HIS A 142 4.73 -14.73 0.73
C HIS A 142 4.13 -13.50 1.42
N SER A 143 3.20 -12.80 0.75
CA SER A 143 2.53 -11.63 1.33
C SER A 143 1.67 -11.98 2.54
N TYR A 144 1.03 -13.16 2.56
CA TYR A 144 0.28 -13.65 3.70
C TYR A 144 1.16 -13.82 4.95
N VAL A 145 2.32 -14.48 4.80
CA VAL A 145 3.29 -14.65 5.89
C VAL A 145 3.72 -13.29 6.46
N ARG A 146 3.89 -12.27 5.61
CA ARG A 146 4.23 -10.92 6.07
C ARG A 146 3.13 -10.30 6.94
N TYR A 147 1.85 -10.52 6.60
CA TYR A 147 0.72 -10.07 7.41
C TYR A 147 0.66 -10.78 8.77
N LEU A 148 0.93 -12.09 8.82
CA LEU A 148 1.03 -12.83 10.09
C LEU A 148 2.13 -12.25 10.99
N THR A 149 3.31 -11.98 10.42
CA THR A 149 4.42 -11.34 11.14
C THR A 149 4.05 -9.93 11.62
N GLY A 150 3.40 -9.14 10.76
CA GLY A 150 2.93 -7.80 11.11
C GLY A 150 1.94 -7.81 12.28
N ARG A 151 0.96 -8.74 12.27
CA ARG A 151 0.06 -8.96 13.40
C ARG A 151 0.87 -9.30 14.64
N LYS A 152 1.76 -10.31 14.59
CA LYS A 152 2.56 -10.73 15.74
C LYS A 152 3.35 -9.57 16.35
N HIS A 153 3.96 -8.72 15.53
CA HIS A 153 4.66 -7.52 16.02
C HIS A 153 3.74 -6.54 16.72
N LEU A 154 2.53 -6.34 16.20
CA LEU A 154 1.52 -5.47 16.80
C LEU A 154 1.03 -6.02 18.14
N ALA A 155 0.77 -7.32 18.24
CA ALA A 155 0.39 -7.97 19.50
C ALA A 155 1.49 -7.83 20.57
N ASN A 156 2.74 -8.13 20.19
CA ASN A 156 3.88 -7.98 21.11
C ASN A 156 4.09 -6.52 21.54
N PHE A 157 3.85 -5.56 20.64
CA PHE A 157 3.90 -4.13 20.97
C PHE A 157 2.86 -3.74 22.01
N LEU A 158 1.60 -4.17 21.83
CA LEU A 158 0.52 -3.87 22.77
C LEU A 158 0.83 -4.40 24.17
N GLN A 159 1.34 -5.64 24.23
CA GLN A 159 1.78 -6.23 25.49
C GLN A 159 2.98 -5.49 26.09
N TYR A 160 3.98 -5.13 25.28
CA TYR A 160 5.20 -4.45 25.75
C TYR A 160 4.93 -3.05 26.32
N LYS A 161 4.09 -2.25 25.64
CA LYS A 161 3.88 -0.84 25.99
C LYS A 161 2.72 -0.62 26.96
N TYR A 162 1.62 -1.35 26.78
CA TYR A 162 0.38 -1.11 27.52
C TYR A 162 -0.01 -2.28 28.44
N GLY A 163 0.65 -3.44 28.31
CA GLY A 163 0.30 -4.64 29.09
C GLY A 163 -1.07 -5.23 28.74
N ILE A 164 -1.60 -4.92 27.55
CA ILE A 164 -2.92 -5.35 27.09
C ILE A 164 -2.78 -6.35 25.93
N GLU A 165 -3.75 -7.25 25.83
CA GLU A 165 -3.81 -8.24 24.76
C GLU A 165 -4.31 -7.66 23.44
N ASP A 166 -5.26 -6.72 23.49
CA ASP A 166 -5.82 -6.04 22.32
C ASP A 166 -6.24 -4.61 22.69
N ILE A 167 -6.48 -3.77 21.68
CA ILE A 167 -6.91 -2.39 21.84
C ILE A 167 -8.17 -2.10 21.02
N PRO A 168 -9.16 -1.37 21.57
CA PRO A 168 -10.32 -0.92 20.79
C PRO A 168 -9.88 -0.05 19.61
N LEU A 169 -10.46 -0.27 18.43
CA LEU A 169 -10.16 0.50 17.21
C LEU A 169 -10.37 2.01 17.41
N ARG A 170 -11.30 2.40 18.29
CA ARG A 170 -11.59 3.81 18.61
C ARG A 170 -10.46 4.53 19.35
N GLN A 171 -9.54 3.79 19.95
CA GLN A 171 -8.36 4.32 20.64
C GLN A 171 -7.14 4.41 19.71
N LEU A 172 -7.28 4.03 18.42
CA LEU A 172 -6.25 4.27 17.44
C LEU A 172 -6.11 5.77 17.18
N ASP A 173 -4.94 6.31 17.52
CA ASP A 173 -4.55 7.68 17.26
C ASP A 173 -3.13 7.76 16.68
N MET A 174 -2.67 8.97 16.42
CA MET A 174 -1.33 9.22 15.87
C MET A 174 -0.22 8.81 16.86
N GLN A 175 -0.46 8.97 18.17
CA GLN A 175 0.50 8.63 19.20
C GLN A 175 0.78 7.12 19.21
N LEU A 176 -0.25 6.28 19.12
CA LEU A 176 -0.08 4.82 19.01
C LEU A 176 0.74 4.42 17.78
N ILE A 177 0.57 5.11 16.65
CA ILE A 177 1.32 4.85 15.41
C ILE A 177 2.80 5.21 15.61
N GLU A 178 3.09 6.36 16.21
CA GLU A 178 4.46 6.80 16.52
C GLU A 178 5.13 5.87 17.54
N ASP A 179 4.38 5.45 18.55
CA ASP A 179 4.82 4.50 19.57
C ASP A 179 5.12 3.14 18.98
N PHE A 180 4.29 2.67 18.04
CA PHE A 180 4.56 1.44 17.31
C PHE A 180 5.78 1.59 16.41
N LYS A 181 5.94 2.70 15.68
CA LYS A 181 7.16 3.00 14.92
C LYS A 181 8.39 2.95 15.82
N PHE A 182 8.33 3.57 17.00
CA PHE A 182 9.41 3.59 17.99
C PHE A 182 9.75 2.18 18.49
N TYR A 183 8.74 1.36 18.78
CA TYR A 183 8.95 -0.04 19.15
C TYR A 183 9.65 -0.84 18.05
N LEU A 184 9.20 -0.70 16.79
CA LEU A 184 9.81 -1.37 15.64
C LEU A 184 11.28 -0.95 15.43
N SER A 185 11.61 0.32 15.67
CA SER A 185 12.97 0.85 15.46
C SER A 185 13.92 0.61 16.63
N THR A 186 13.45 0.65 17.87
CA THR A 186 14.32 0.58 19.06
C THR A 186 14.38 -0.80 19.69
N VAL A 187 13.24 -1.48 19.79
CA VAL A 187 13.15 -2.81 20.41
C VAL A 187 13.46 -3.89 19.39
N LEU A 188 12.78 -3.88 18.25
CA LEU A 188 13.03 -4.87 17.18
C LEU A 188 14.22 -4.50 16.28
N ARG A 189 14.74 -3.27 16.39
CA ARG A 189 15.89 -2.77 15.63
C ARG A 189 15.77 -2.99 14.12
N LEU A 190 14.55 -2.82 13.60
CA LEU A 190 14.25 -3.01 12.19
C LEU A 190 14.78 -1.83 11.36
N LYS A 191 15.19 -2.14 10.12
CA LYS A 191 15.52 -1.11 9.12
C LYS A 191 14.27 -0.33 8.71
N THR A 192 14.45 0.93 8.32
CA THR A 192 13.37 1.84 7.90
C THR A 192 12.45 1.26 6.81
N VAL A 193 13.00 0.49 5.86
CA VAL A 193 12.18 -0.18 4.84
C VAL A 193 11.23 -1.21 5.47
N SER A 194 11.74 -2.05 6.36
CA SER A 194 10.96 -3.12 7.00
C SER A 194 9.91 -2.58 7.97
N LEU A 195 10.25 -1.55 8.76
CA LEU A 195 9.28 -0.93 9.66
C LEU A 195 8.17 -0.20 8.88
N ASN A 196 8.51 0.46 7.77
CA ASN A 196 7.51 1.11 6.91
C ASN A 196 6.49 0.11 6.36
N ASP A 197 6.93 -1.09 5.98
CA ASP A 197 6.01 -2.14 5.53
C ASP A 197 5.00 -2.56 6.62
N TYR A 198 5.43 -2.65 7.88
CA TYR A 198 4.52 -2.94 8.99
C TYR A 198 3.58 -1.79 9.32
N LEU A 199 4.03 -0.54 9.19
CA LEU A 199 3.16 0.64 9.28
C LEU A 199 2.11 0.66 8.16
N ILE A 200 2.47 0.25 6.94
CA ILE A 200 1.53 0.11 5.82
C ILE A 200 0.48 -0.96 6.12
N PHE A 201 0.87 -2.08 6.74
CA PHE A 201 -0.10 -3.12 7.15
C PHE A 201 -1.06 -2.60 8.21
N LEU A 202 -0.55 -1.92 9.24
CA LEU A 202 -1.40 -1.29 10.26
C LEU A 202 -2.35 -0.26 9.64
N HIS A 203 -1.86 0.58 8.73
CA HIS A 203 -2.70 1.55 8.02
C HIS A 203 -3.79 0.86 7.21
N LYS A 204 -3.50 -0.28 6.57
CA LYS A 204 -4.51 -1.04 5.83
C LYS A 204 -5.64 -1.53 6.72
N ILE A 205 -5.33 -1.98 7.94
CA ILE A 205 -6.34 -2.38 8.93
C ILE A 205 -7.12 -1.16 9.43
N ALA A 206 -6.45 -0.05 9.72
CA ALA A 206 -7.12 1.19 10.11
C ALA A 206 -8.08 1.70 9.01
N ARG A 207 -7.67 1.69 7.73
CA ARG A 207 -8.53 2.06 6.60
C ARG A 207 -9.72 1.11 6.44
N ARG A 208 -9.55 -0.18 6.74
CA ARG A 208 -10.67 -1.14 6.78
C ARG A 208 -11.68 -0.72 7.85
N ALA A 209 -11.21 -0.37 9.06
CA ALA A 209 -12.07 0.10 10.15
C ALA A 209 -12.83 1.40 9.77
N VAL A 210 -12.19 2.33 9.06
CA VAL A 210 -12.87 3.53 8.53
C VAL A 210 -13.95 3.14 7.52
N LYS A 211 -13.63 2.23 6.57
CA LYS A 211 -14.58 1.78 5.54
C LYS A 211 -15.79 1.06 6.13
N GLN A 212 -15.58 0.29 7.21
CA GLN A 212 -16.64 -0.36 7.99
C GLN A 212 -17.40 0.61 8.92
N ARG A 213 -16.99 1.88 9.00
CA ARG A 213 -17.54 2.93 9.88
C ARG A 213 -17.38 2.64 11.37
N THR A 214 -16.46 1.75 11.75
CA THR A 214 -16.11 1.48 13.15
C THR A 214 -15.39 2.66 13.79
N ILE A 215 -14.55 3.35 13.01
CA ILE A 215 -13.91 4.61 13.35
C ILE A 215 -14.29 5.71 12.36
N LYS A 216 -14.40 6.95 12.86
CA LYS A 216 -14.88 8.09 12.06
C LYS A 216 -13.80 8.74 11.20
N ARG A 217 -12.54 8.73 11.66
CA ARG A 217 -11.40 9.39 11.01
C ARG A 217 -10.26 8.39 10.87
N ASP A 218 -9.45 8.56 9.83
CA ASP A 218 -8.25 7.76 9.61
C ASP A 218 -7.14 8.22 10.58
N PRO A 219 -6.63 7.36 11.47
CA PRO A 219 -5.57 7.73 12.41
C PRO A 219 -4.23 8.02 11.73
N PHE A 220 -4.05 7.56 10.47
CA PHE A 220 -2.87 7.87 9.65
C PHE A 220 -3.06 9.12 8.78
N ALA A 221 -4.14 9.89 8.94
CA ALA A 221 -4.37 11.09 8.16
C ALA A 221 -3.20 12.08 8.32
N GLY A 222 -2.51 12.39 7.22
CA GLY A 222 -1.33 13.28 7.22
C GLY A 222 -0.01 12.60 7.60
N TYR A 223 -0.02 11.32 7.99
CA TYR A 223 1.19 10.59 8.35
C TYR A 223 2.04 10.29 7.09
N LYS A 224 3.30 10.72 7.10
CA LYS A 224 4.25 10.48 6.00
C LYS A 224 5.28 9.44 6.42
N LEU A 225 5.35 8.36 5.64
CA LEU A 225 6.40 7.36 5.79
C LEU A 225 7.75 7.94 5.37
N GLU A 226 8.78 7.54 6.09
CA GLU A 226 10.15 7.98 5.85
C GLU A 226 10.67 7.37 4.54
N SER A 227 11.13 8.22 3.62
CA SER A 227 11.68 7.77 2.35
C SER A 227 13.12 7.31 2.55
N VAL A 228 13.41 6.07 2.18
CA VAL A 228 14.77 5.52 2.25
C VAL A 228 15.42 5.66 0.88
N PRO A 229 16.57 6.34 0.75
CA PRO A 229 17.31 6.37 -0.51
C PRO A 229 17.75 4.95 -0.86
N VAL A 230 17.52 4.55 -2.11
CA VAL A 230 17.90 3.21 -2.59
C VAL A 230 19.25 3.32 -3.28
N ASN A 231 20.31 2.89 -2.58
CA ASN A 231 21.66 2.90 -3.13
C ASN A 231 21.85 1.78 -4.16
N HIS A 232 22.58 2.09 -5.24
CA HIS A 232 23.22 1.16 -6.18
C HIS A 232 22.30 0.08 -6.79
N ARG A 233 21.43 0.48 -7.72
CA ARG A 233 20.42 -0.43 -8.31
C ARG A 233 20.93 -1.30 -9.45
N TYR A 234 22.02 -0.93 -10.12
CA TYR A 234 22.55 -1.59 -11.31
C TYR A 234 24.08 -1.72 -11.24
N LEU A 235 24.67 -2.54 -12.11
CA LEU A 235 26.11 -2.65 -12.28
C LEU A 235 26.64 -1.62 -13.28
N THR A 236 27.77 -0.99 -12.98
CA THR A 236 28.52 -0.20 -13.96
C THR A 236 29.07 -1.09 -15.07
N GLY A 237 29.43 -0.49 -16.21
CA GLY A 237 30.05 -1.24 -17.32
C GLY A 237 31.33 -1.98 -16.89
N GLU A 238 32.15 -1.36 -16.03
CA GLU A 238 33.37 -1.98 -15.49
C GLU A 238 33.05 -3.17 -14.57
N GLN A 239 32.08 -3.01 -13.65
CA GLN A 239 31.64 -4.10 -12.78
C GLN A 239 31.06 -5.26 -13.58
N PHE A 240 30.27 -4.96 -14.61
CA PHE A 240 29.69 -5.98 -15.48
C PHE A 240 30.77 -6.71 -16.29
N ALA A 241 31.76 -6.00 -16.80
CA ALA A 241 32.91 -6.61 -17.50
C ALA A 241 33.73 -7.53 -16.58
N LYS A 242 33.98 -7.12 -15.33
CA LYS A 242 34.61 -7.99 -14.32
C LYS A 242 33.77 -9.24 -14.08
N LEU A 243 32.46 -9.09 -13.93
CA LEU A 243 31.53 -10.19 -13.70
C LEU A 243 31.48 -11.17 -14.88
N THR A 244 31.52 -10.71 -16.13
CA THR A 244 31.48 -11.60 -17.30
C THR A 244 32.83 -12.26 -17.59
N GLY A 245 33.94 -11.57 -17.31
CA GLY A 245 35.30 -12.04 -17.57
C GLY A 245 35.92 -12.90 -16.48
N VAL A 246 35.32 -13.00 -15.29
CA VAL A 246 35.88 -13.78 -14.18
C VAL A 246 35.83 -15.29 -14.45
N GLU A 247 36.93 -15.98 -14.14
CA GLU A 247 36.97 -17.43 -14.05
C GLU A 247 36.49 -17.87 -12.66
N LEU A 248 35.43 -18.69 -12.63
CA LEU A 248 34.81 -19.13 -11.38
C LEU A 248 35.17 -20.59 -11.10
N PRO A 249 35.47 -20.95 -9.84
CA PRO A 249 36.06 -22.25 -9.51
C PRO A 249 35.07 -23.43 -9.56
N THR A 250 33.76 -23.18 -9.68
CA THR A 250 32.75 -24.23 -9.64
C THR A 250 31.65 -24.00 -10.66
N TYR A 251 31.10 -25.09 -11.18
CA TYR A 251 29.93 -25.06 -12.07
C TYR A 251 28.77 -24.26 -11.47
N ARG A 252 28.48 -24.40 -10.17
CA ARG A 252 27.41 -23.66 -9.49
C ARG A 252 27.57 -22.14 -9.60
N LEU A 253 28.80 -21.64 -9.50
CA LEU A 253 29.08 -20.21 -9.60
C LEU A 253 29.02 -19.75 -11.06
N CYS A 254 29.58 -20.51 -12.00
CA CYS A 254 29.45 -20.28 -13.43
C CYS A 254 27.98 -20.18 -13.86
N HIS A 255 27.16 -21.13 -13.39
CA HIS A 255 25.73 -21.17 -13.67
C HIS A 255 25.00 -19.95 -13.10
N ALA A 256 25.24 -19.61 -11.83
CA ALA A 256 24.63 -18.43 -11.22
C ALA A 256 25.01 -17.12 -11.92
N ARG A 257 26.28 -16.98 -12.33
CA ARG A 257 26.77 -15.86 -13.15
C ARG A 257 26.04 -15.81 -14.48
N ASP A 258 25.97 -16.92 -15.20
CA ASP A 258 25.39 -16.94 -16.53
C ASP A 258 23.87 -16.70 -16.50
N LEU A 259 23.14 -17.21 -15.50
CA LEU A 259 21.74 -16.86 -15.28
C LEU A 259 21.56 -15.36 -15.00
N PHE A 260 22.47 -14.76 -14.23
CA PHE A 260 22.48 -13.32 -13.99
C PHE A 260 22.75 -12.53 -15.27
N VAL A 261 23.72 -12.95 -16.09
CA VAL A 261 24.04 -12.33 -17.37
C VAL A 261 22.87 -12.46 -18.34
N PHE A 262 22.24 -13.63 -18.43
CA PHE A 262 21.02 -13.85 -19.22
C PHE A 262 19.92 -12.85 -18.82
N SER A 263 19.65 -12.72 -17.52
CA SER A 263 18.71 -11.73 -16.99
C SER A 263 19.14 -10.28 -17.25
N THR A 264 20.43 -9.99 -17.35
CA THR A 264 20.96 -8.65 -17.67
C THR A 264 20.74 -8.28 -19.13
N PHE A 265 20.67 -9.25 -20.04
CA PHE A 265 20.37 -9.01 -21.46
C PHE A 265 18.89 -9.12 -21.82
N THR A 266 18.06 -9.70 -20.95
CA THR A 266 16.63 -9.91 -21.22
C THR A 266 15.70 -9.14 -20.27
N GLY A 267 16.22 -8.62 -19.15
CA GLY A 267 15.42 -7.97 -18.12
C GLY A 267 14.50 -8.91 -17.36
N LEU A 268 14.65 -10.23 -17.50
CA LEU A 268 13.84 -11.21 -16.78
C LEU A 268 14.21 -11.26 -15.29
N GLY A 269 13.19 -11.23 -14.42
CA GLY A 269 13.38 -11.50 -13.00
C GLY A 269 13.52 -13.00 -12.73
N ARG A 270 14.04 -13.38 -11.56
CA ARG A 270 14.27 -14.79 -11.19
C ARG A 270 13.03 -15.66 -11.37
N ALA A 271 11.85 -15.16 -10.98
CA ALA A 271 10.60 -15.90 -11.06
C ALA A 271 10.17 -16.18 -12.51
N ASP A 272 10.36 -15.21 -13.41
CA ASP A 272 10.07 -15.41 -14.83
C ASP A 272 11.11 -16.35 -15.45
N LEU A 273 12.39 -16.17 -15.12
CA LEU A 273 13.48 -17.04 -15.58
C LEU A 273 13.28 -18.51 -15.18
N ALA A 274 12.86 -18.75 -13.93
CA ALA A 274 12.57 -20.09 -13.41
C ALA A 274 11.39 -20.78 -14.10
N ASN A 275 10.51 -19.99 -14.74
CA ASN A 275 9.32 -20.49 -15.42
C ASN A 275 9.45 -20.49 -16.94
N LEU A 276 10.54 -19.97 -17.50
CA LEU A 276 10.76 -19.85 -18.93
C LEU A 276 10.89 -21.23 -19.58
N THR A 277 10.09 -21.50 -20.60
CA THR A 277 10.07 -22.76 -21.37
C THR A 277 10.58 -22.55 -22.80
N SER A 278 10.87 -23.65 -23.49
CA SER A 278 11.23 -23.60 -24.91
C SER A 278 10.10 -23.05 -25.78
N GLU A 279 8.84 -23.24 -25.39
CA GLU A 279 7.66 -22.69 -26.08
C GLU A 279 7.58 -21.17 -26.02
N ASN A 280 8.22 -20.56 -25.01
CA ASN A 280 8.31 -19.10 -24.94
C ASN A 280 9.30 -18.52 -25.94
N ILE A 281 10.10 -19.34 -26.62
CA ILE A 281 11.07 -18.91 -27.64
C ILE A 281 10.42 -19.03 -29.01
N VAL A 282 10.02 -17.89 -29.56
CA VAL A 282 9.40 -17.79 -30.89
C VAL A 282 10.46 -17.41 -31.90
N THR A 283 10.49 -18.10 -33.04
CA THR A 283 11.32 -17.73 -34.20
C THR A 283 10.44 -17.10 -35.25
N GLU A 284 10.71 -15.85 -35.57
CA GLU A 284 9.99 -15.08 -36.60
C GLU A 284 10.46 -15.49 -38.01
N PRO A 285 9.69 -15.17 -39.08
CA PRO A 285 10.05 -15.51 -40.46
C PRO A 285 11.40 -14.96 -40.93
N ASP A 286 11.87 -13.87 -40.32
CA ASP A 286 13.18 -13.27 -40.59
C ASP A 286 14.35 -14.02 -39.90
N GLY A 287 14.06 -15.12 -39.22
CA GLY A 287 15.02 -15.92 -38.45
C GLY A 287 15.36 -15.32 -37.08
N SER A 288 14.77 -14.18 -36.70
CA SER A 288 15.00 -13.58 -35.40
C SER A 288 14.26 -14.34 -34.29
N ARG A 289 14.92 -14.51 -33.15
CA ARG A 289 14.34 -15.20 -31.99
C ARG A 289 13.87 -14.20 -30.94
N TRP A 290 12.72 -14.48 -30.34
CA TRP A 290 12.06 -13.63 -29.35
C TRP A 290 11.59 -14.45 -28.16
N ILE A 291 11.65 -13.85 -26.97
CA ILE A 291 11.05 -14.37 -25.76
C ILE A 291 9.67 -13.74 -25.62
N HIS A 292 8.62 -14.55 -25.70
CA HIS A 292 7.23 -14.16 -25.45
C HIS A 292 6.77 -14.75 -24.13
N ILE A 293 6.53 -13.89 -23.13
CA ILE A 293 6.08 -14.32 -21.81
C ILE A 293 5.03 -13.37 -21.23
N GLU A 294 4.23 -13.91 -20.33
CA GLU A 294 3.47 -13.13 -19.35
C GLU A 294 4.22 -13.07 -18.02
N ARG A 295 4.39 -11.87 -17.46
CA ARG A 295 5.04 -11.69 -16.17
C ARG A 295 4.27 -12.39 -15.06
N GLN A 296 4.98 -13.14 -14.22
CA GLN A 296 4.34 -13.91 -13.14
C GLN A 296 3.56 -13.03 -12.15
N LYS A 297 4.09 -11.86 -11.81
CA LYS A 297 3.50 -10.96 -10.79
C LYS A 297 2.38 -10.08 -11.32
N THR A 298 2.54 -9.54 -12.52
CA THR A 298 1.65 -8.49 -13.07
C THR A 298 0.78 -8.99 -14.21
N LYS A 299 1.04 -10.19 -14.74
CA LYS A 299 0.39 -10.74 -15.94
C LYS A 299 0.54 -9.86 -17.18
N ALA A 300 1.52 -8.96 -17.17
CA ALA A 300 1.82 -8.12 -18.33
C ALA A 300 2.58 -8.94 -19.37
N GLU A 301 2.13 -8.88 -20.62
CA GLU A 301 2.85 -9.44 -21.76
C GLU A 301 4.16 -8.71 -21.99
N CYS A 302 5.22 -9.47 -22.32
CA CYS A 302 6.55 -8.96 -22.60
C CYS A 302 7.12 -9.70 -23.81
N HIS A 303 7.52 -8.94 -24.82
CA HIS A 303 8.26 -9.45 -25.98
C HIS A 303 9.69 -8.90 -25.93
N ILE A 304 10.67 -9.80 -25.88
CA ILE A 304 12.08 -9.44 -25.72
C ILE A 304 12.88 -10.14 -26.81
N LYS A 305 13.55 -9.36 -27.68
CA LYS A 305 14.40 -9.93 -28.72
C LYS A 305 15.60 -10.65 -28.09
N LEU A 306 15.84 -11.88 -28.52
CA LEU A 306 16.93 -12.70 -28.03
C LEU A 306 18.23 -12.31 -28.75
N LEU A 307 19.17 -11.74 -28.00
CA LEU A 307 20.49 -11.36 -28.51
C LEU A 307 21.47 -12.56 -28.48
N ASP A 308 22.68 -12.35 -29.00
CA ASP A 308 23.71 -13.40 -29.10
C ASP A 308 24.08 -14.01 -27.73
N ILE A 309 24.35 -13.19 -26.71
CA ILE A 309 24.76 -13.68 -25.39
C ILE A 309 23.67 -14.57 -24.73
N PRO A 310 22.39 -14.13 -24.62
CA PRO A 310 21.30 -15.00 -24.17
C PRO A 310 21.17 -16.30 -24.97
N SER A 311 21.33 -16.23 -26.30
CA SER A 311 21.28 -17.40 -27.19
C SER A 311 22.34 -18.43 -26.81
N ARG A 312 23.59 -18.00 -26.67
CA ARG A 312 24.72 -18.86 -26.30
C ARG A 312 24.54 -19.47 -24.91
N ILE A 313 23.92 -18.74 -23.98
CA ILE A 313 23.62 -19.26 -22.64
C ILE A 313 22.53 -20.34 -22.70
N ILE A 314 21.48 -20.16 -23.52
CA ILE A 314 20.47 -21.21 -23.74
C ILE A 314 21.13 -22.47 -24.29
N ASP A 315 22.00 -22.34 -25.29
CA ASP A 315 22.67 -23.48 -25.91
C ASP A 315 23.63 -24.18 -24.93
N LYS A 316 24.35 -23.41 -24.11
CA LYS A 316 25.28 -23.93 -23.08
C LYS A 316 24.58 -24.81 -22.03
N TYR A 317 23.36 -24.45 -21.63
CA TYR A 317 22.62 -25.14 -20.56
C TYR A 317 21.43 -25.96 -21.08
N LYS A 318 21.44 -26.29 -22.37
CA LYS A 318 20.37 -27.04 -23.03
C LYS A 318 20.19 -28.41 -22.37
N GLY A 319 18.97 -28.68 -21.92
CA GLY A 319 18.60 -29.95 -21.29
C GLY A 319 18.74 -30.00 -19.76
N GLU A 320 19.19 -28.92 -19.11
CA GLU A 320 19.29 -28.89 -17.64
C GLU A 320 17.97 -28.61 -16.93
N GLY A 321 17.08 -27.85 -17.58
CA GLY A 321 15.77 -27.57 -17.04
C GLY A 321 14.89 -28.84 -17.02
N LYS A 322 14.08 -28.96 -15.97
CA LYS A 322 13.08 -30.03 -15.82
C LYS A 322 11.71 -29.54 -16.28
N ASP A 323 10.80 -30.46 -16.60
CA ASP A 323 9.40 -30.15 -16.90
C ASP A 323 9.22 -29.10 -18.01
N GLY A 324 10.04 -29.19 -19.07
CA GLY A 324 10.00 -28.28 -20.22
C GLY A 324 10.60 -26.88 -19.96
N LYS A 325 11.14 -26.61 -18.77
CA LYS A 325 11.86 -25.36 -18.46
C LYS A 325 13.20 -25.30 -19.22
N LEU A 326 13.62 -24.09 -19.60
CA LEU A 326 14.91 -23.88 -20.27
C LEU A 326 16.11 -24.05 -19.33
N PHE A 327 15.98 -23.63 -18.07
CA PHE A 327 17.07 -23.61 -17.11
C PHE A 327 16.70 -24.31 -15.81
N PHE A 328 17.67 -24.97 -15.18
CA PHE A 328 17.60 -25.22 -13.75
C PHE A 328 17.89 -23.92 -12.99
N VAL A 329 16.89 -23.29 -12.39
CA VAL A 329 17.08 -22.06 -11.61
C VAL A 329 17.12 -22.37 -10.11
N PRO A 330 18.28 -22.19 -9.42
CA PRO A 330 18.38 -22.49 -7.99
C PRO A 330 17.38 -21.70 -7.15
N ALA A 331 17.04 -22.24 -5.98
CA ALA A 331 16.26 -21.54 -4.96
C ALA A 331 16.90 -20.17 -4.63
N THR A 332 16.07 -19.18 -4.30
CA THR A 332 16.52 -17.79 -4.09
C THR A 332 17.69 -17.69 -3.12
N SER A 333 17.64 -18.40 -1.99
CA SER A 333 18.71 -18.41 -0.98
C SER A 333 20.03 -18.94 -1.54
N SER A 334 19.98 -20.05 -2.29
CA SER A 334 21.15 -20.65 -2.94
C SER A 334 21.75 -19.73 -4.00
N LEU A 335 20.90 -19.06 -4.78
CA LEU A 335 21.32 -18.11 -5.80
C LEU A 335 21.94 -16.85 -5.19
N CYS A 336 21.33 -16.27 -4.15
CA CYS A 336 21.89 -15.15 -3.41
C CYS A 336 23.26 -15.47 -2.80
N ARG A 337 23.43 -16.69 -2.26
CA ARG A 337 24.73 -17.13 -1.74
C ARG A 337 25.79 -17.23 -2.84
N SER A 338 25.43 -17.80 -4.00
CA SER A 338 26.33 -17.85 -5.16
C SER A 338 26.73 -16.44 -5.64
N LEU A 339 25.76 -15.53 -5.75
CA LEU A 339 26.03 -14.14 -6.16
C LEU A 339 26.95 -13.41 -5.17
N LYS A 340 26.77 -13.65 -3.87
CA LYS A 340 27.66 -13.10 -2.84
C LYS A 340 29.10 -13.59 -3.03
N MET A 341 29.30 -14.89 -3.31
CA MET A 341 30.64 -15.40 -3.58
C MET A 341 31.25 -14.81 -4.86
N ILE A 342 30.43 -14.59 -5.90
CA ILE A 342 30.88 -13.93 -7.14
C ILE A 342 31.24 -12.46 -6.87
N GLU A 343 30.47 -11.75 -6.05
CA GLU A 343 30.74 -10.34 -5.70
C GLU A 343 32.10 -10.18 -5.02
N GLU A 344 32.44 -11.10 -4.12
CA GLU A 344 33.71 -11.16 -3.39
C GLU A 344 34.88 -11.48 -4.32
N GLN A 345 34.72 -12.47 -5.21
CA GLN A 345 35.76 -12.87 -6.18
C GLN A 345 36.05 -11.76 -7.19
N CYS A 346 35.03 -11.09 -7.69
CA CYS A 346 35.17 -9.99 -8.65
C CYS A 346 35.55 -8.64 -8.00
N LYS A 347 35.56 -8.56 -6.65
CA LYS A 347 35.78 -7.33 -5.88
C LYS A 347 34.90 -6.18 -6.39
N LEU A 348 33.60 -6.42 -6.56
CA LEU A 348 32.67 -5.47 -7.20
C LEU A 348 32.45 -4.18 -6.40
N GLY A 349 32.74 -4.18 -5.10
CA GLY A 349 32.52 -3.03 -4.22
C GLY A 349 31.03 -2.72 -3.96
N CYS A 350 30.13 -3.64 -4.33
CA CYS A 350 28.69 -3.53 -4.10
C CYS A 350 28.10 -4.90 -3.75
N HIS A 351 26.91 -4.88 -3.12
CA HIS A 351 26.19 -6.11 -2.80
C HIS A 351 25.36 -6.57 -4.01
N LEU A 352 25.81 -7.63 -4.67
CA LEU A 352 25.23 -8.20 -5.87
C LEU A 352 23.94 -8.96 -5.55
N THR A 353 22.80 -8.43 -6.00
CA THR A 353 21.51 -9.11 -5.92
C THR A 353 20.99 -9.46 -7.30
N PHE A 354 20.24 -10.56 -7.43
CA PHE A 354 19.74 -10.98 -8.74
C PHE A 354 18.84 -9.93 -9.42
N TYR A 355 18.15 -9.09 -8.62
CA TYR A 355 17.32 -8.02 -9.15
C TYR A 355 18.13 -6.91 -9.84
N MET A 356 19.42 -6.76 -9.51
CA MET A 356 20.32 -5.85 -10.22
C MET A 356 20.50 -6.21 -11.69
N ALA A 357 20.32 -7.49 -12.08
CA ALA A 357 20.37 -7.87 -13.50
C ALA A 357 19.31 -7.12 -14.31
N ARG A 358 18.07 -7.06 -13.81
CA ARG A 358 16.97 -6.34 -14.45
C ARG A 358 17.21 -4.83 -14.50
N HIS A 359 17.78 -4.26 -13.44
CA HIS A 359 18.18 -2.85 -13.46
C HIS A 359 19.29 -2.59 -14.46
N SER A 360 20.30 -3.47 -14.52
CA SER A 360 21.41 -3.37 -15.46
C SER A 360 20.95 -3.57 -16.92
N PHE A 361 19.92 -4.39 -17.17
CA PHE A 361 19.26 -4.44 -18.47
C PHE A 361 18.75 -3.07 -18.90
N ALA A 362 17.94 -2.43 -18.04
CA ALA A 362 17.34 -1.14 -18.35
C ALA A 362 18.40 -0.04 -18.50
N THR A 363 19.37 0.03 -17.58
CA THR A 363 20.37 1.12 -17.56
C THR A 363 21.53 0.86 -18.50
N LEU A 364 22.27 -0.24 -18.32
CA LEU A 364 23.52 -0.52 -19.03
C LEU A 364 23.25 -1.02 -20.45
N ILE A 365 22.39 -2.04 -20.61
CA ILE A 365 22.16 -2.67 -21.92
C ILE A 365 21.28 -1.79 -22.81
N CYS A 366 20.19 -1.23 -22.27
CA CYS A 366 19.23 -0.47 -23.08
C CYS A 366 19.50 1.04 -23.12
N LEU A 367 19.32 1.78 -22.01
CA LEU A 367 19.49 3.24 -21.99
C LEU A 367 20.92 3.65 -22.38
N GLY A 368 21.90 2.92 -21.87
CA GLY A 368 23.32 3.07 -22.17
C GLY A 368 23.65 2.89 -23.64
N ASN A 369 22.83 2.16 -24.40
CA ASN A 369 22.98 1.97 -25.87
C ASN A 369 21.92 2.72 -26.69
N GLY A 370 21.16 3.64 -26.08
CA GLY A 370 20.27 4.56 -26.80
C GLY A 370 18.89 4.01 -27.10
N VAL A 371 18.48 2.92 -26.45
CA VAL A 371 17.10 2.41 -26.56
C VAL A 371 16.14 3.38 -25.87
N PRO A 372 15.04 3.81 -26.53
CA PRO A 372 14.04 4.70 -25.94
C PRO A 372 13.39 4.11 -24.68
N ILE A 373 13.04 4.97 -23.73
CA ILE A 373 12.50 4.55 -22.43
C ILE A 373 11.14 3.85 -22.56
N GLU A 374 10.36 4.22 -23.58
CA GLU A 374 9.07 3.64 -23.93
C GLU A 374 9.23 2.18 -24.37
N THR A 375 10.23 1.91 -25.21
CA THR A 375 10.58 0.57 -25.66
C THR A 375 11.01 -0.30 -24.47
N ILE A 376 11.83 0.26 -23.57
CA ILE A 376 12.26 -0.42 -22.35
C ILE A 376 11.06 -0.73 -21.45
N SER A 377 10.16 0.23 -21.26
CA SER A 377 8.95 0.07 -20.46
C SER A 377 8.10 -1.11 -20.95
N ARG A 378 7.97 -1.26 -22.28
CA ARG A 378 7.26 -2.36 -22.92
C ARG A 378 7.96 -3.70 -22.73
N MET A 379 9.27 -3.78 -23.00
CA MET A 379 10.06 -5.02 -22.79
C MET A 379 10.07 -5.48 -21.32
N MET A 380 10.02 -4.53 -20.39
CA MET A 380 9.98 -4.79 -18.97
C MET A 380 8.57 -5.13 -18.45
N GLY A 381 7.51 -4.86 -19.20
CA GLY A 381 6.13 -5.08 -18.76
C GLY A 381 5.67 -4.10 -17.67
N HIS A 382 6.15 -2.85 -17.71
CA HIS A 382 5.70 -1.81 -16.79
C HIS A 382 4.44 -1.13 -17.32
N SER A 383 3.39 -1.09 -16.50
CA SER A 383 2.13 -0.37 -16.82
C SER A 383 2.26 1.15 -16.77
N SER A 384 3.33 1.68 -16.16
CA SER A 384 3.60 3.11 -16.08
C SER A 384 5.06 3.41 -16.33
N ILE A 385 5.32 4.37 -17.23
CA ILE A 385 6.65 4.89 -17.55
C ILE A 385 7.37 5.43 -16.31
N ARG A 386 6.64 5.91 -15.29
CA ARG A 386 7.22 6.36 -14.01
C ARG A 386 8.05 5.27 -13.32
N THR A 387 7.66 4.01 -13.49
CA THR A 387 8.44 2.87 -12.98
C THR A 387 9.75 2.72 -13.75
N THR A 388 9.77 3.08 -15.03
CA THR A 388 10.96 3.04 -15.89
C THR A 388 11.87 4.26 -15.68
N GLN A 389 11.32 5.39 -15.22
CA GLN A 389 12.11 6.58 -14.88
C GLN A 389 13.11 6.33 -13.74
N ILE A 390 12.88 5.34 -12.87
CA ILE A 390 13.84 4.98 -11.81
C ILE A 390 15.18 4.48 -12.36
N TYR A 391 15.21 4.05 -13.63
CA TYR A 391 16.43 3.62 -14.34
C TYR A 391 17.05 4.79 -15.12
N ALA A 392 16.29 5.86 -15.38
CA ALA A 392 16.75 7.04 -16.09
C ALA A 392 17.48 8.01 -15.16
N GLU A 393 18.38 7.50 -14.32
CA GLU A 393 19.44 8.33 -13.78
C GLU A 393 20.27 8.72 -15.00
N ILE A 394 20.05 9.93 -15.50
CA ILE A 394 20.64 10.42 -16.74
C ILE A 394 22.15 10.43 -16.52
N THR A 395 22.84 9.40 -17.01
CA THR A 395 24.29 9.40 -16.99
C THR A 395 24.75 10.52 -17.92
N ASN A 396 25.69 11.35 -17.47
CA ASN A 396 26.28 12.42 -18.28
C ASN A 396 26.76 11.91 -19.65
N GLN A 397 27.14 10.63 -19.73
CA GLN A 397 27.50 9.93 -20.96
C GLN A 397 26.35 9.86 -21.98
N LYS A 398 25.12 9.57 -21.55
CA LYS A 398 23.95 9.53 -22.45
C LYS A 398 23.64 10.93 -22.97
N VAL A 399 23.64 11.93 -22.09
CA VAL A 399 23.42 13.34 -22.48
C VAL A 399 24.43 13.76 -23.52
N ASN A 400 25.71 13.49 -23.27
CA ASN A 400 26.78 13.84 -24.19
C ASN A 400 26.57 13.18 -25.56
N ARG A 401 26.30 11.87 -25.61
CA ARG A 401 26.05 11.18 -26.88
C ARG A 401 24.82 11.72 -27.63
N ASP A 402 23.72 11.94 -26.93
CA ASP A 402 22.48 12.42 -27.55
C ASP A 402 22.67 13.86 -28.06
N LEU A 403 23.41 14.70 -27.31
CA LEU A 403 23.79 16.05 -27.75
C LEU A 403 24.81 16.05 -28.89
N LEU A 404 25.74 15.09 -28.96
CA LEU A 404 26.66 14.96 -30.11
C LEU A 404 25.88 14.62 -31.38
N ARG A 405 24.95 13.66 -31.32
CA ARG A 405 24.05 13.35 -32.46
C ARG A 405 23.22 14.56 -32.86
N LEU A 406 22.71 15.31 -31.88
CA LEU A 406 21.97 16.55 -32.15
C LEU A 406 22.87 17.59 -32.81
N ALA A 407 24.08 17.81 -32.28
CA ALA A 407 25.06 18.74 -32.81
C ALA A 407 25.40 18.43 -34.27
N ASP A 408 25.62 17.15 -34.60
CA ASP A 408 25.84 16.70 -35.99
C ASP A 408 24.63 16.98 -36.89
N THR A 409 23.42 16.72 -36.38
CA THR A 409 22.17 16.94 -37.14
C THR A 409 21.89 18.43 -37.38
N THR A 410 22.16 19.27 -36.37
CA THR A 410 21.92 20.72 -36.42
C THR A 410 23.07 21.52 -37.05
N LYS A 411 24.17 20.86 -37.43
CA LYS A 411 25.35 21.50 -37.99
C LYS A 411 24.96 22.27 -39.25
N ASN A 412 25.23 23.57 -39.26
CA ASN A 412 24.92 24.51 -40.35
C ASN A 412 23.43 24.70 -40.67
N GLN A 413 22.50 24.16 -39.87
CA GLN A 413 21.06 24.45 -40.04
C GLN A 413 20.68 25.84 -39.52
N TYR A 414 21.43 26.32 -38.54
CA TYR A 414 21.20 27.61 -37.88
C TYR A 414 22.47 28.44 -37.94
N SER A 415 22.37 29.63 -38.51
CA SER A 415 23.43 30.65 -38.48
C SER A 415 22.95 31.83 -37.67
N LEU A 416 23.80 32.33 -36.78
CA LEU A 416 23.58 33.65 -36.20
C LEU A 416 23.93 34.70 -37.25
N PRO A 417 23.14 35.78 -37.39
CA PRO A 417 23.52 36.89 -38.24
C PRO A 417 24.83 37.51 -37.72
N ASP A 418 25.71 37.88 -38.64
CA ASP A 418 26.92 38.63 -38.32
C ASP A 418 26.55 40.09 -38.11
N ASP A 419 26.05 40.40 -36.91
CA ASP A 419 25.52 41.72 -36.57
C ASP A 419 26.63 42.80 -36.44
N LYS A 420 27.92 42.42 -36.62
CA LYS A 420 29.11 43.29 -36.46
C LYS A 420 29.12 44.14 -35.18
N MET A 421 28.31 43.76 -34.19
CA MET A 421 28.26 44.43 -32.90
C MET A 421 29.40 43.94 -32.04
N THR A 422 30.12 44.87 -31.44
CA THR A 422 31.13 44.54 -30.43
C THR A 422 30.45 43.89 -29.23
N PRO A 423 30.99 42.77 -28.68
CA PRO A 423 30.43 42.15 -27.50
C PRO A 423 30.41 43.15 -26.35
N ARG A 424 29.22 43.66 -25.97
CA ARG A 424 29.06 44.43 -24.74
C ARG A 424 29.04 43.45 -23.57
N VAL A 425 30.22 43.02 -23.15
CA VAL A 425 30.36 42.35 -21.85
C VAL A 425 30.13 43.42 -20.79
N TYR A 426 28.89 43.54 -20.33
CA TYR A 426 28.60 44.31 -19.13
C TYR A 426 29.29 43.61 -17.95
N GLN A 427 30.46 44.12 -17.56
CA GLN A 427 31.01 43.82 -16.24
C GLN A 427 30.06 44.43 -15.21
N CYS A 428 29.16 43.60 -14.68
CA CYS A 428 28.34 43.97 -13.54
C CYS A 428 29.31 44.24 -12.37
N GLY A 429 29.61 45.52 -12.09
CA GLY A 429 30.57 45.86 -11.04
C GLY A 429 31.19 47.27 -11.04
N ARG A 430 30.85 48.19 -11.96
CA ARG A 430 31.29 49.59 -11.85
C ARG A 430 30.23 50.60 -12.33
N TYR A 431 29.05 50.58 -11.70
CA TYR A 431 28.13 51.72 -11.76
C TYR A 431 28.22 52.46 -10.42
N ASN A 432 29.19 53.38 -10.28
CA ASN A 432 29.27 54.31 -9.15
C ASN A 432 28.59 55.66 -9.45
N GLY A 433 27.88 55.78 -10.57
CA GLY A 433 27.31 57.04 -11.05
C GLY A 433 26.15 57.62 -10.23
N TRP A 434 25.63 56.93 -9.21
CA TRP A 434 24.63 57.51 -8.30
C TRP A 434 25.23 58.28 -7.11
N LYS A 435 26.55 58.14 -6.83
CA LYS A 435 27.19 58.87 -5.71
C LYS A 435 27.76 60.24 -6.08
N GLU A 436 27.75 60.62 -7.36
CA GLU A 436 28.22 61.95 -7.79
C GLU A 436 27.07 62.94 -8.08
N GLU A 437 25.81 62.51 -7.96
CA GLU A 437 24.64 63.39 -8.11
C GLU A 437 24.07 63.89 -6.77
N GLU A 438 24.43 63.29 -5.62
CA GLU A 438 23.97 63.79 -4.30
C GLU A 438 24.84 64.94 -3.73
N ASP A 439 26.10 65.13 -4.16
CA ASP A 439 26.97 66.23 -3.70
C ASP A 439 26.92 67.50 -4.57
N LYS A 440 26.07 67.52 -5.62
CA LYS A 440 25.90 68.70 -6.51
C LYS A 440 24.61 69.50 -6.30
N ASP A 441 23.65 68.98 -5.54
CA ASP A 441 22.40 69.70 -5.25
C ASP A 441 22.43 70.47 -3.91
N ASP A 442 23.35 70.18 -2.99
CA ASP A 442 23.44 70.91 -1.70
C ASP A 442 24.20 72.25 -1.77
N ASN A 443 24.76 72.63 -2.93
CA ASN A 443 25.51 73.88 -3.11
C ASN A 443 24.80 74.93 -3.99
N ARG A 444 23.49 74.80 -4.22
CA ARG A 444 22.67 75.77 -4.99
C ARG A 444 21.53 76.45 -4.23
N THR A 445 21.36 76.17 -2.93
CA THR A 445 20.28 76.77 -2.12
C THR A 445 20.80 77.52 -0.88
N SER A 446 21.79 78.41 -1.06
CA SER A 446 22.04 79.50 -0.12
C SER A 446 22.76 80.65 -0.82
N GLY A 447 21.98 81.52 -1.46
CA GLY A 447 22.48 82.75 -2.06
C GLY A 447 21.39 83.61 -2.69
N LYS A 448 20.48 84.18 -1.87
CA LYS A 448 19.96 85.57 -1.99
C LYS A 448 18.88 85.91 -0.95
N ALA A 449 19.32 86.60 0.10
CA ALA A 449 18.70 87.80 0.68
C ALA A 449 19.90 88.64 1.21
N MET A 450 20.13 89.93 0.96
CA MET A 450 19.29 91.06 0.51
C MET A 450 18.09 90.78 -0.38
#